data_AF-A0AAN4UTP1-F1
#
_entry.id   AF-A0AAN4UTP1-F1
#
_cell.length_a   1.000
_cell.length_b   1.000
_cell.length_c   1.000
_cell.angle_alpha   90.00
_cell.angle_beta   90.00
_cell.angle_gamma   90.00
#
_symmetry.space_group_name_H-M   'P 1'
#
loop_
_entity.id
_entity.type
_entity.pdbx_description
1 polymer ?
#
loop_
_entity_poly.entity_id
_entity_poly.type
_entity_poly.pdbx_seq_one_letter_code
_entity_poly.pdbx_strand_id
1 'polypeptide(L)'
;MDIDVYFENVGKLAALANQDNITIHELIENPGPHAYIVEPSVKFRETLLSGEEENELSSYLLTDVFASQSRRSRLASFAMTFEVKREAAHLRLRAQCQPYHASQPIFRSVPSLFRQIRRKKNGNLDYELLDLTAIDSVSGSEIYSVGSGFTKLIPYLNPGIVNWARKEWPSANTYVRLDADTYFETKPLLALAEATLVPANPRWLPDFSLRKGMKEFAAYELRNLQISEGYGEHWDYHVRHLRRLEVHVQRRKEDYLSMTIEELPRPDDPNRLMVGRCIHLDTKDPAHTPLSEVTMQHLDLAINVYAEEDRSKRFKESLQFGKVQDATFRTHLFRIEAIPFVSLFSFCEMFLQSRVLLSEWLTDLMKR
;
A
#
# COMPACT_ATOMS: atom_id res chain seq x y z
N MET A 1 -6.43 28.66 22.59
CA MET A 1 -6.25 27.23 22.25
C MET A 1 -4.78 26.94 22.36
N ASP A 2 -4.39 25.84 22.99
CA ASP A 2 -3.00 25.36 22.94
C ASP A 2 -2.83 24.34 21.80
N ILE A 3 -1.59 23.93 21.56
CA ILE A 3 -1.26 23.03 20.46
C ILE A 3 -1.85 21.62 20.63
N ASP A 4 -2.04 21.15 21.86
CA ASP A 4 -2.55 19.80 22.13
C ASP A 4 -4.04 19.72 21.83
N VAL A 5 -4.82 20.73 22.25
CA VAL A 5 -6.24 20.86 21.91
C VAL A 5 -6.44 20.98 20.39
N TYR A 6 -5.54 21.68 19.70
CA TYR A 6 -5.58 21.75 18.24
C TYR A 6 -5.43 20.37 17.59
N PHE A 7 -4.43 19.58 18.00
CA PHE A 7 -4.23 18.24 17.44
C PHE A 7 -5.34 17.26 17.85
N GLU A 8 -5.94 17.41 19.02
CA GLU A 8 -7.15 16.66 19.40
C GLU A 8 -8.31 16.96 18.43
N ASN A 9 -8.50 18.24 18.08
CA ASN A 9 -9.51 18.64 17.11
C ASN A 9 -9.23 18.11 15.70
N VAL A 10 -7.97 18.11 15.26
CA VAL A 10 -7.54 17.48 14.00
C VAL A 10 -7.93 16.00 13.98
N GLY A 11 -7.65 15.26 15.07
CA GLY A 11 -8.03 13.84 15.20
C GLY A 11 -9.54 13.61 15.14
N LYS A 12 -10.33 14.46 15.81
CA LYS A 12 -11.81 14.39 15.77
C LYS A 12 -12.37 14.60 14.36
N LEU A 13 -11.88 15.64 13.66
CA LEU A 13 -12.32 15.94 12.29
C LEU A 13 -11.89 14.84 11.31
N ALA A 14 -10.70 14.27 11.49
CA ALA A 14 -10.22 13.14 10.70
C ALA A 14 -11.09 11.89 10.87
N ALA A 15 -11.46 11.55 12.11
CA ALA A 15 -12.36 10.43 12.40
C ALA A 15 -13.75 10.65 11.77
N LEU A 16 -14.30 11.87 11.91
CA LEU A 16 -15.58 12.26 11.32
C LEU A 16 -15.56 12.14 9.79
N ALA A 17 -14.54 12.70 9.14
CA ALA A 17 -14.41 12.67 7.68
C ALA A 17 -14.37 11.22 7.14
N ASN A 18 -13.68 10.32 7.85
CA ASN A 18 -13.66 8.89 7.49
C ASN A 18 -15.00 8.19 7.74
N GLN A 19 -15.65 8.47 8.87
CA GLN A 19 -16.93 7.85 9.25
C GLN A 19 -18.06 8.22 8.27
N ASP A 20 -18.14 9.50 7.92
CA ASP A 20 -19.23 10.03 7.10
C ASP A 20 -18.85 10.12 5.61
N ASN A 21 -17.61 9.74 5.25
CA ASN A 21 -17.06 9.82 3.90
C ASN A 21 -17.20 11.23 3.29
N ILE A 22 -17.01 12.27 4.12
CA ILE A 22 -17.10 13.69 3.76
C ILE A 22 -15.73 14.16 3.27
N THR A 23 -15.69 15.01 2.25
CA THR A 23 -14.42 15.60 1.83
C THR A 23 -13.96 16.64 2.86
N ILE A 24 -12.68 16.59 3.23
CA ILE A 24 -12.17 17.37 4.36
C ILE A 24 -12.24 18.89 4.12
N HIS A 25 -12.05 19.32 2.87
CA HIS A 25 -12.18 20.75 2.54
C HIS A 25 -13.62 21.24 2.70
N GLU A 26 -14.64 20.46 2.29
CA GLU A 26 -16.05 20.79 2.53
C GLU A 26 -16.37 20.83 4.02
N LEU A 27 -15.82 19.89 4.80
CA LEU A 27 -15.98 19.88 6.26
C LEU A 27 -15.40 21.14 6.94
N ILE A 28 -14.35 21.73 6.37
CA ILE A 28 -13.73 22.95 6.91
C ILE A 28 -14.43 24.20 6.37
N GLU A 29 -14.85 24.20 5.10
CA GLU A 29 -15.47 25.36 4.44
C GLU A 29 -16.91 25.57 4.91
N ASN A 30 -17.65 24.47 5.08
CA ASN A 30 -19.05 24.46 5.48
C ASN A 30 -19.23 23.55 6.72
N PRO A 31 -18.68 23.93 7.89
CA PRO A 31 -18.55 23.03 9.03
C PRO A 31 -19.88 22.70 9.71
N GLY A 32 -20.95 23.46 9.45
CA GLY A 32 -22.28 23.24 10.00
C GLY A 32 -22.24 23.02 11.53
N PRO A 33 -22.69 21.85 12.04
CA PRO A 33 -22.67 21.58 13.47
C PRO A 33 -21.25 21.49 14.07
N HIS A 34 -20.20 21.36 13.26
CA HIS A 34 -18.81 21.26 13.70
C HIS A 34 -18.06 22.60 13.72
N ALA A 35 -18.75 23.73 13.48
CA ALA A 35 -18.16 25.07 13.47
C ALA A 35 -17.41 25.40 14.78
N TYR A 36 -17.91 24.91 15.91
CA TYR A 36 -17.28 25.08 17.23
C TYR A 36 -15.90 24.42 17.35
N ILE A 37 -15.57 23.45 16.49
CA ILE A 37 -14.25 22.82 16.40
C ILE A 37 -13.42 23.52 15.33
N VAL A 38 -14.00 23.75 14.15
CA VAL A 38 -13.29 24.25 12.97
C VAL A 38 -12.84 25.69 13.15
N GLU A 39 -13.74 26.62 13.50
CA GLU A 39 -13.40 28.04 13.52
C GLU A 39 -12.29 28.40 14.53
N PRO A 40 -12.32 27.89 15.79
CA PRO A 40 -11.24 28.15 16.73
C PRO A 40 -9.91 27.51 16.29
N SER A 41 -9.96 26.36 15.62
CA SER A 41 -8.76 25.65 15.14
C SER A 41 -8.10 26.38 13.97
N VAL A 42 -8.89 26.88 13.02
CA VAL A 42 -8.38 27.72 11.91
C VAL A 42 -7.76 29.00 12.46
N LYS A 43 -8.45 29.70 13.37
CA LYS A 43 -7.92 30.92 14.01
C LYS A 43 -6.62 30.66 14.75
N PHE A 44 -6.53 29.54 15.47
CA PHE A 44 -5.28 29.15 16.13
C PHE A 44 -4.18 28.85 15.10
N ARG A 45 -4.47 28.07 14.05
CA ARG A 45 -3.50 27.72 13.02
C ARG A 45 -2.97 28.94 12.26
N GLU A 46 -3.80 29.95 12.06
CA GLU A 46 -3.42 31.23 11.46
C GLU A 46 -2.30 31.95 12.23
N THR A 47 -2.28 31.81 13.56
CA THR A 47 -1.21 32.37 14.41
C THR A 47 0.13 31.64 14.27
N LEU A 48 0.11 30.41 13.76
CA LEU A 48 1.29 29.55 13.63
C LEU A 48 1.89 29.52 12.22
N LEU A 49 1.22 30.13 11.23
CA LEU A 49 1.72 30.17 9.85
C LEU A 49 3.08 30.85 9.77
N SER A 50 4.07 30.11 9.28
CA SER A 50 5.40 30.63 8.97
C SER A 50 5.45 31.23 7.56
N GLY A 51 6.44 32.09 7.28
CA GLY A 51 6.63 32.65 5.94
C GLY A 51 6.96 31.60 4.87
N GLU A 52 7.59 30.49 5.27
CA GLU A 52 7.88 29.35 4.38
C GLU A 52 6.59 28.61 4.01
N GLU A 53 5.76 28.26 5.01
CA GLU A 53 4.46 27.62 4.78
C GLU A 53 3.54 28.50 3.93
N GLU A 54 3.54 29.82 4.14
CA GLU A 54 2.77 30.74 3.31
C GLU A 54 3.19 30.70 1.84
N ASN A 55 4.48 30.55 1.56
CA ASN A 55 4.99 30.45 0.20
C ASN A 55 4.59 29.12 -0.44
N GLU A 56 4.73 28.00 0.28
CA GLU A 56 4.30 26.67 -0.19
C GLU A 56 2.80 26.62 -0.50
N LEU A 57 2.00 27.21 0.38
CA LEU A 57 0.54 27.19 0.29
C LEU A 57 -0.01 28.26 -0.67
N SER A 58 0.80 29.23 -1.09
CA SER A 58 0.35 30.36 -1.92
C SER A 58 -0.28 29.94 -3.25
N SER A 59 0.19 28.84 -3.83
CA SER A 59 -0.32 28.28 -5.09
C SER A 59 -1.80 27.86 -5.00
N TYR A 60 -2.26 27.43 -3.82
CA TYR A 60 -3.65 27.02 -3.61
C TYR A 60 -4.64 28.19 -3.54
N LEU A 61 -4.16 29.42 -3.32
CA LEU A 61 -5.01 30.62 -3.31
C LEU A 61 -5.64 30.92 -4.68
N LEU A 62 -5.10 30.34 -5.75
CA LEU A 62 -5.66 30.41 -7.11
C LEU A 62 -6.97 29.62 -7.26
N THR A 63 -7.30 28.75 -6.30
CA THR A 63 -8.58 28.04 -6.27
C THR A 63 -9.66 28.89 -5.59
N ASP A 64 -10.94 28.60 -5.85
CA ASP A 64 -12.07 29.28 -5.18
C ASP A 64 -12.39 28.70 -3.78
N VAL A 65 -11.61 27.73 -3.30
CA VAL A 65 -11.82 27.13 -1.98
C VAL A 65 -11.49 28.15 -0.89
N PHE A 66 -12.38 28.27 0.09
CA PHE A 66 -12.34 29.23 1.19
C PHE A 66 -12.39 30.71 0.74
N ALA A 67 -12.92 31.01 -0.45
CA ALA A 67 -12.85 32.36 -1.05
C ALA A 67 -13.47 33.47 -0.19
N SER A 68 -14.39 33.14 0.73
CA SER A 68 -15.01 34.09 1.67
C SER A 68 -14.09 34.56 2.81
N GLN A 69 -12.94 33.90 3.01
CA GLN A 69 -12.02 34.17 4.11
C GLN A 69 -10.90 35.15 3.70
N SER A 70 -10.25 35.78 4.70
CA SER A 70 -9.05 36.60 4.46
C SER A 70 -7.91 35.75 3.88
N ARG A 71 -6.96 36.35 3.14
CA ARG A 71 -5.81 35.60 2.58
C ARG A 71 -5.13 34.70 3.61
N ARG A 72 -4.85 35.23 4.81
CA ARG A 72 -4.13 34.49 5.85
C ARG A 72 -4.99 33.38 6.46
N SER A 73 -6.28 33.64 6.70
CA SER A 73 -7.23 32.63 7.15
C SER A 73 -7.42 31.51 6.12
N ARG A 74 -7.44 31.83 4.81
CA ARG A 74 -7.46 30.83 3.72
C ARG A 74 -6.25 29.90 3.77
N LEU A 75 -5.05 30.45 3.94
CA LEU A 75 -3.82 29.66 4.07
C LEU A 75 -3.87 28.76 5.32
N ALA A 76 -4.40 29.26 6.44
CA ALA A 76 -4.59 28.47 7.65
C ALA A 76 -5.59 27.32 7.45
N SER A 77 -6.69 27.58 6.74
CA SER A 77 -7.68 26.57 6.37
C SER A 77 -7.09 25.50 5.45
N PHE A 78 -6.25 25.85 4.48
CA PHE A 78 -5.50 24.88 3.67
C PHE A 78 -4.53 24.05 4.51
N ALA A 79 -3.73 24.69 5.36
CA ALA A 79 -2.80 23.98 6.25
C ALA A 79 -3.54 22.96 7.13
N MET A 80 -4.63 23.39 7.77
CA MET A 80 -5.48 22.53 8.58
C MET A 80 -6.13 21.41 7.74
N THR A 81 -6.58 21.70 6.51
CA THR A 81 -7.10 20.68 5.58
C THR A 81 -6.08 19.58 5.32
N PHE A 82 -4.82 19.94 5.06
CA PHE A 82 -3.76 18.96 4.84
C PHE A 82 -3.41 18.17 6.10
N GLU A 83 -3.42 18.81 7.26
CA GLU A 83 -3.20 18.15 8.55
C GLU A 83 -4.30 17.13 8.88
N VAL A 84 -5.58 17.53 8.74
CA VAL A 84 -6.72 16.63 8.91
C VAL A 84 -6.68 15.51 7.87
N LYS A 85 -6.29 15.78 6.63
CA LYS A 85 -6.13 14.75 5.59
C LYS A 85 -5.06 13.72 5.92
N ARG A 86 -3.91 14.15 6.44
CA ARG A 86 -2.85 13.23 6.89
C ARG A 86 -3.34 12.35 8.04
N GLU A 87 -4.01 12.94 9.04
CA GLU A 87 -4.53 12.17 10.16
C GLU A 87 -5.66 11.22 9.74
N ALA A 88 -6.55 11.64 8.82
CA ALA A 88 -7.59 10.77 8.28
C ALA A 88 -6.99 9.58 7.51
N ALA A 89 -5.96 9.81 6.70
CA ALA A 89 -5.24 8.75 5.99
C ALA A 89 -4.56 7.79 6.98
N HIS A 90 -3.96 8.30 8.05
CA HIS A 90 -3.35 7.52 9.12
C HIS A 90 -4.36 6.59 9.82
N LEU A 91 -5.48 7.15 10.29
CA LEU A 91 -6.55 6.39 10.93
C LEU A 91 -7.14 5.33 9.99
N ARG A 92 -7.36 5.69 8.72
CA ARG A 92 -7.90 4.78 7.70
C ARG A 92 -6.96 3.62 7.42
N LEU A 93 -5.66 3.88 7.24
CA LEU A 93 -4.65 2.83 7.04
C LEU A 93 -4.63 1.86 8.24
N ARG A 94 -4.67 2.39 9.47
CA ARG A 94 -4.70 1.55 10.68
C ARG A 94 -5.92 0.64 10.72
N ALA A 95 -7.10 1.15 10.37
CA ALA A 95 -8.34 0.36 10.26
C ALA A 95 -8.22 -0.71 9.17
N GLN A 96 -7.71 -0.33 8.00
CA GLN A 96 -7.44 -1.20 6.86
C GLN A 96 -6.42 -2.32 7.12
N CYS A 97 -5.55 -2.16 8.11
CA CYS A 97 -4.60 -3.19 8.55
C CYS A 97 -5.14 -4.11 9.66
N GLN A 98 -6.33 -3.87 10.21
CA GLN A 98 -6.89 -4.73 11.27
C GLN A 98 -7.29 -6.11 10.73
N PRO A 99 -7.08 -7.19 11.49
CA PRO A 99 -7.65 -8.49 11.15
C PRO A 99 -9.17 -8.39 10.98
N TYR A 100 -9.70 -9.18 10.06
CA TYR A 100 -11.13 -9.27 9.83
C TYR A 100 -11.88 -9.69 11.09
N HIS A 101 -12.95 -8.96 11.39
CA HIS A 101 -13.79 -9.19 12.55
C HIS A 101 -15.28 -9.12 12.15
N ALA A 102 -16.11 -9.98 12.76
CA ALA A 102 -17.53 -10.10 12.40
C ALA A 102 -18.34 -8.80 12.62
N SER A 103 -17.85 -7.88 13.46
CA SER A 103 -18.48 -6.57 13.68
C SER A 103 -18.17 -5.54 12.58
N GLN A 104 -17.23 -5.81 11.67
CA GLN A 104 -16.92 -4.86 10.61
C GLN A 104 -18.09 -4.75 9.61
N PRO A 105 -18.33 -3.55 9.05
CA PRO A 105 -19.42 -3.27 8.10
C PRO A 105 -19.67 -4.33 7.04
N ILE A 106 -18.64 -4.83 6.36
CA ILE A 106 -18.81 -5.84 5.30
C ILE A 106 -19.42 -7.15 5.85
N PHE A 107 -19.00 -7.60 7.03
CA PHE A 107 -19.42 -8.87 7.62
C PHE A 107 -20.72 -8.77 8.40
N ARG A 108 -21.05 -7.58 8.94
CA ARG A 108 -22.40 -7.33 9.46
C ARG A 108 -23.44 -7.38 8.35
N SER A 109 -23.10 -6.79 7.20
CA SER A 109 -24.02 -6.71 6.05
C SER A 109 -24.09 -8.03 5.28
N VAL A 110 -22.99 -8.78 5.20
CA VAL A 110 -22.91 -10.09 4.54
C VAL A 110 -22.23 -11.13 5.44
N PRO A 111 -22.92 -11.67 6.48
CA PRO A 111 -22.29 -12.59 7.45
C PRO A 111 -21.75 -13.88 6.85
N SER A 112 -22.31 -14.34 5.73
CA SER A 112 -21.82 -15.53 5.01
C SER A 112 -20.42 -15.34 4.45
N LEU A 113 -20.02 -14.11 4.12
CA LEU A 113 -18.69 -13.80 3.60
C LEU A 113 -17.59 -14.08 4.62
N PHE A 114 -17.87 -13.98 5.91
CA PHE A 114 -16.89 -14.30 6.96
C PHE A 114 -16.43 -15.77 6.91
N ARG A 115 -17.27 -16.68 6.38
CA ARG A 115 -16.92 -18.10 6.19
C ARG A 115 -16.00 -18.32 4.99
N GLN A 116 -15.87 -17.33 4.12
CA GLN A 116 -15.02 -17.32 2.92
C GLN A 116 -13.63 -16.76 3.20
N ILE A 117 -13.34 -16.40 4.46
CA ILE A 117 -12.00 -16.06 4.89
C ILE A 117 -11.10 -17.29 4.71
N ARG A 118 -9.93 -17.07 4.13
CA ARG A 118 -8.95 -18.10 3.85
C ARG A 118 -8.57 -18.86 5.11
N ARG A 119 -8.44 -20.18 4.95
CA ARG A 119 -7.89 -21.06 5.98
C ARG A 119 -6.40 -21.29 5.74
N LYS A 120 -5.62 -21.20 6.80
CA LYS A 120 -4.22 -21.65 6.83
C LYS A 120 -4.18 -23.18 6.75
N LYS A 121 -2.99 -23.74 6.49
CA LYS A 121 -2.77 -25.20 6.40
C LYS A 121 -3.21 -25.97 7.65
N ASN A 122 -3.26 -25.33 8.81
CA ASN A 122 -3.73 -25.91 10.07
C ASN A 122 -5.26 -25.83 10.27
N GLY A 123 -6.01 -25.33 9.28
CA GLY A 123 -7.47 -25.20 9.31
C GLY A 123 -8.00 -23.90 9.92
N ASN A 124 -7.17 -23.12 10.61
CA ASN A 124 -7.57 -21.85 11.22
C ASN A 124 -7.73 -20.76 10.17
N LEU A 125 -8.68 -19.84 10.38
CA LEU A 125 -8.82 -18.64 9.55
C LEU A 125 -7.56 -17.77 9.69
N ASP A 126 -7.14 -17.13 8.59
CA ASP A 126 -6.09 -16.12 8.64
C ASP A 126 -6.60 -14.74 9.06
N TYR A 127 -7.91 -14.50 8.94
CA TYR A 127 -8.57 -13.22 9.20
C TYR A 127 -7.99 -12.07 8.36
N GLU A 128 -7.47 -12.36 7.17
CA GLU A 128 -6.82 -11.34 6.33
C GLU A 128 -7.31 -11.35 4.89
N LEU A 129 -7.49 -12.54 4.30
CA LEU A 129 -7.79 -12.71 2.90
C LEU A 129 -9.11 -13.47 2.71
N LEU A 130 -9.89 -13.07 1.70
CA LEU A 130 -11.10 -13.74 1.26
C LEU A 130 -10.79 -14.59 0.02
N ASP A 131 -11.42 -15.74 -0.08
CA ASP A 131 -11.42 -16.54 -1.30
C ASP A 131 -12.00 -15.71 -2.46
N LEU A 132 -11.22 -15.56 -3.52
CA LEU A 132 -11.58 -14.75 -4.67
C LEU A 132 -12.79 -15.31 -5.43
N THR A 133 -13.08 -16.61 -5.29
CA THR A 133 -14.26 -17.25 -5.91
C THR A 133 -15.57 -16.86 -5.24
N ALA A 134 -15.53 -16.29 -4.05
CA ALA A 134 -16.71 -15.87 -3.30
C ALA A 134 -17.17 -14.44 -3.63
N ILE A 135 -16.44 -13.73 -4.50
CA ILE A 135 -16.65 -12.31 -4.80
C ILE A 135 -16.43 -12.01 -6.28
N ASP A 136 -17.19 -11.06 -6.82
CA ASP A 136 -17.10 -10.68 -8.22
C ASP A 136 -16.62 -9.25 -8.38
N SER A 137 -15.61 -9.05 -9.22
CA SER A 137 -15.16 -7.70 -9.58
C SER A 137 -16.17 -7.06 -10.53
N VAL A 138 -16.54 -5.82 -10.24
CA VAL A 138 -17.42 -5.04 -11.10
C VAL A 138 -16.58 -4.39 -12.19
N SER A 139 -16.71 -4.88 -13.42
CA SER A 139 -16.00 -4.34 -14.59
C SER A 139 -14.46 -4.33 -14.47
N GLY A 140 -13.88 -5.23 -13.68
CA GLY A 140 -12.43 -5.28 -13.44
C GLY A 140 -11.90 -4.10 -12.59
N SER A 141 -12.78 -3.40 -11.89
CA SER A 141 -12.41 -2.25 -11.06
C SER A 141 -12.05 -2.65 -9.62
N GLU A 142 -11.79 -1.65 -8.78
CA GLU A 142 -11.65 -1.79 -7.34
C GLU A 142 -12.98 -2.15 -6.65
N ILE A 143 -14.13 -2.05 -7.33
CA ILE A 143 -15.43 -2.38 -6.73
C ILE A 143 -15.69 -3.88 -6.87
N TYR A 144 -16.13 -4.49 -5.78
CA TYR A 144 -16.56 -5.90 -5.74
C TYR A 144 -18.01 -6.01 -5.28
N SER A 145 -18.80 -6.85 -5.95
CA SER A 145 -20.13 -7.21 -5.47
C SER A 145 -20.05 -8.30 -4.41
N VAL A 146 -20.76 -8.08 -3.30
CA VAL A 146 -20.82 -8.98 -2.14
C VAL A 146 -22.26 -9.05 -1.63
N GLY A 147 -22.85 -10.24 -1.64
CA GLY A 147 -24.28 -10.40 -1.32
C GLY A 147 -25.15 -9.54 -2.24
N SER A 148 -25.99 -8.67 -1.66
CA SER A 148 -26.82 -7.71 -2.38
C SER A 148 -26.19 -6.33 -2.57
N GLY A 149 -24.96 -6.10 -2.08
CA GLY A 149 -24.30 -4.81 -2.10
C GLY A 149 -22.90 -4.86 -2.68
N PHE A 150 -22.11 -3.86 -2.32
CA PHE A 150 -20.78 -3.64 -2.88
C PHE A 150 -19.77 -3.30 -1.78
N THR A 151 -18.51 -3.60 -2.06
CA THR A 151 -17.37 -3.19 -1.25
C THR A 151 -16.22 -2.79 -2.18
N LYS A 152 -15.06 -2.46 -1.62
CA LYS A 152 -13.87 -2.06 -2.37
C LYS A 152 -12.69 -2.96 -2.06
N LEU A 153 -11.84 -3.13 -3.07
CA LEU A 153 -10.49 -3.63 -2.93
C LEU A 153 -9.71 -2.68 -2.03
N ILE A 154 -8.80 -3.24 -1.24
CA ILE A 154 -7.89 -2.44 -0.43
C ILE A 154 -7.05 -1.49 -1.31
N PRO A 155 -6.87 -0.19 -0.97
CA PRO A 155 -6.23 0.79 -1.87
C PRO A 155 -4.78 0.47 -2.28
N TYR A 156 -4.09 -0.41 -1.55
CA TYR A 156 -2.70 -0.78 -1.81
C TYR A 156 -2.54 -1.91 -2.84
N LEU A 157 -3.65 -2.46 -3.35
CA LEU A 157 -3.64 -3.50 -4.37
C LEU A 157 -4.30 -2.98 -5.64
N ASN A 158 -3.55 -2.99 -6.75
CA ASN A 158 -4.09 -2.59 -8.05
C ASN A 158 -5.08 -3.68 -8.54
N PRO A 159 -6.33 -3.34 -8.90
CA PRO A 159 -7.29 -4.31 -9.46
C PRO A 159 -6.76 -5.05 -10.69
N GLY A 160 -5.93 -4.39 -11.49
CA GLY A 160 -5.26 -4.98 -12.65
C GLY A 160 -4.43 -6.22 -12.32
N ILE A 161 -3.80 -6.28 -11.14
CA ILE A 161 -3.06 -7.47 -10.67
C ILE A 161 -4.02 -8.66 -10.53
N VAL A 162 -5.16 -8.43 -9.86
CA VAL A 162 -6.16 -9.47 -9.59
C VAL A 162 -6.79 -9.96 -10.89
N ASN A 163 -7.13 -9.04 -11.79
CA ASN A 163 -7.72 -9.36 -13.09
C ASN A 163 -6.74 -10.14 -13.98
N TRP A 164 -5.48 -9.71 -14.04
CA TRP A 164 -4.44 -10.40 -14.78
C TRP A 164 -4.21 -11.80 -14.23
N ALA A 165 -4.04 -11.95 -12.91
CA ALA A 165 -3.82 -13.25 -12.29
C ALA A 165 -4.98 -14.23 -12.53
N ARG A 166 -6.23 -13.74 -12.45
CA ARG A 166 -7.43 -14.55 -12.73
C ARG A 166 -7.51 -14.99 -14.20
N LYS A 167 -7.04 -14.14 -15.12
CA LYS A 167 -7.01 -14.45 -16.55
C LYS A 167 -5.93 -15.47 -16.90
N GLU A 168 -4.71 -15.28 -16.38
CA GLU A 168 -3.58 -16.16 -16.65
C GLU A 168 -3.72 -17.52 -15.94
N TRP A 169 -4.25 -17.50 -14.70
CA TRP A 169 -4.32 -18.68 -13.83
C TRP A 169 -5.73 -18.89 -13.25
N PRO A 170 -6.75 -19.16 -14.09
CA PRO A 170 -8.15 -19.22 -13.66
C PRO A 170 -8.46 -20.33 -12.66
N SER A 171 -7.64 -21.38 -12.62
CA SER A 171 -7.78 -22.52 -11.69
C SER A 171 -6.92 -22.40 -10.42
N ALA A 172 -6.10 -21.35 -10.30
CA ALA A 172 -5.24 -21.18 -9.14
C ALA A 172 -6.03 -20.65 -7.93
N ASN A 173 -5.77 -21.24 -6.76
CA ASN A 173 -6.35 -20.73 -5.51
C ASN A 173 -5.84 -19.31 -5.30
N THR A 174 -6.76 -18.35 -5.33
CA THR A 174 -6.45 -16.94 -5.25
C THR A 174 -7.27 -16.31 -4.14
N TYR A 175 -6.63 -15.47 -3.33
CA TYR A 175 -7.23 -14.82 -2.18
C TYR A 175 -6.87 -13.35 -2.16
N VAL A 176 -7.80 -12.51 -1.72
CA VAL A 176 -7.65 -11.06 -1.78
C VAL A 176 -8.18 -10.36 -0.53
N ARG A 177 -7.61 -9.21 -0.22
CA ARG A 177 -8.09 -8.34 0.85
C ARG A 177 -9.05 -7.28 0.31
N LEU A 178 -10.22 -7.18 0.94
CA LEU A 178 -11.21 -6.12 0.73
C LEU A 178 -11.17 -5.14 1.91
N ASP A 179 -11.65 -3.92 1.69
CA ASP A 179 -11.84 -2.92 2.74
C ASP A 179 -13.04 -3.32 3.60
N ALA A 180 -12.78 -3.94 4.75
CA ALA A 180 -13.81 -4.49 5.62
C ALA A 180 -14.71 -3.44 6.28
N ASP A 181 -14.23 -2.21 6.38
CA ASP A 181 -14.97 -1.08 6.94
C ASP A 181 -15.84 -0.36 5.90
N THR A 182 -15.85 -0.86 4.67
CA THR A 182 -16.59 -0.29 3.56
C THR A 182 -17.65 -1.24 3.01
N TYR A 183 -18.92 -0.84 3.09
CA TYR A 183 -20.05 -1.51 2.44
C TYR A 183 -21.01 -0.47 1.86
N PHE A 184 -21.49 -0.74 0.65
CA PHE A 184 -22.47 0.11 -0.03
C PHE A 184 -23.68 -0.72 -0.46
N GLU A 185 -24.88 -0.23 -0.16
CA GLU A 185 -26.12 -0.83 -0.66
C GLU A 185 -26.29 -0.61 -2.17
N THR A 186 -25.77 0.51 -2.69
CA THR A 186 -25.77 0.85 -4.11
C THR A 186 -24.35 0.88 -4.67
N LYS A 187 -24.19 0.60 -5.96
CA LYS A 187 -22.88 0.61 -6.62
C LYS A 187 -22.20 1.99 -6.45
N PRO A 188 -21.01 2.07 -5.82
CA PRO A 188 -20.31 3.34 -5.66
C PRO A 188 -19.68 3.79 -6.99
N LEU A 189 -19.23 5.05 -7.04
CA LEU A 189 -18.47 5.56 -8.17
C LEU A 189 -17.13 4.80 -8.31
N LEU A 190 -16.79 4.49 -9.57
CA LEU A 190 -15.55 3.85 -9.98
C LEU A 190 -14.39 4.84 -9.89
N ALA A 191 -13.27 4.43 -9.31
CA ALA A 191 -12.03 5.16 -9.42
C ALA A 191 -11.46 5.03 -10.85
N LEU A 192 -11.03 6.14 -11.44
CA LEU A 192 -10.23 6.12 -12.65
C LEU A 192 -8.77 5.83 -12.25
N ALA A 193 -8.26 4.67 -12.68
CA ALA A 193 -6.86 4.30 -12.53
C ALA A 193 -6.23 4.15 -13.92
N GLU A 194 -5.18 4.92 -14.19
CA GLU A 194 -4.35 4.73 -15.37
C GLU A 194 -3.27 3.68 -15.05
N ALA A 195 -3.16 2.64 -15.87
CA ALA A 195 -2.13 1.63 -15.74
C ALA A 195 -1.46 1.41 -17.11
N THR A 196 -0.16 1.68 -17.17
CA THR A 196 0.67 1.28 -18.31
C THR A 196 1.17 -0.14 -18.08
N LEU A 197 0.74 -1.08 -18.93
CA LEU A 197 1.26 -2.44 -18.96
C LEU A 197 2.46 -2.51 -19.91
N VAL A 198 3.64 -2.78 -19.37
CA VAL A 198 4.85 -3.11 -20.16
C VAL A 198 5.13 -4.59 -19.90
N PRO A 199 5.01 -5.48 -20.91
CA PRO A 199 5.22 -6.91 -20.69
C PRO A 199 6.71 -7.23 -20.49
N ALA A 200 7.03 -7.98 -19.44
CA ALA A 200 8.37 -8.55 -19.23
C ALA A 200 8.78 -9.51 -20.38
N ASN A 201 10.06 -9.48 -20.78
CA ASN A 201 10.66 -10.44 -21.70
C ASN A 201 11.56 -11.44 -20.93
N PRO A 202 11.14 -12.70 -20.72
CA PRO A 202 11.76 -13.63 -19.77
C PRO A 202 12.92 -14.46 -20.35
N ARG A 203 13.59 -14.03 -21.43
CA ARG A 203 14.56 -14.84 -22.18
C ARG A 203 15.89 -15.18 -21.47
N TRP A 204 16.09 -14.87 -20.19
CA TRP A 204 17.44 -14.67 -19.64
C TRP A 204 17.78 -15.42 -18.34
N LEU A 205 17.00 -16.43 -17.90
CA LEU A 205 17.08 -16.90 -16.51
C LEU A 205 17.32 -18.43 -16.33
N PRO A 206 18.34 -19.05 -16.97
CA PRO A 206 18.37 -20.51 -17.14
C PRO A 206 18.87 -21.30 -15.91
N ASP A 207 19.59 -20.68 -14.99
CA ASP A 207 20.38 -21.35 -13.95
C ASP A 207 19.72 -21.99 -12.73
N PHE A 208 18.94 -21.14 -12.05
CA PHE A 208 18.45 -21.35 -10.69
C PHE A 208 19.49 -22.00 -9.73
N SER A 209 20.75 -21.56 -9.81
CA SER A 209 21.94 -22.30 -9.32
C SER A 209 22.25 -22.16 -7.82
N LEU A 210 21.36 -21.52 -7.04
CA LEU A 210 21.51 -21.33 -5.59
C LEU A 210 21.45 -22.66 -4.82
N ARG A 211 22.57 -23.06 -4.21
CA ARG A 211 22.74 -24.31 -3.45
C ARG A 211 22.29 -24.18 -1.98
N LYS A 212 22.10 -25.33 -1.31
CA LYS A 212 21.75 -25.42 0.12
C LYS A 212 22.72 -24.62 1.00
N GLY A 213 22.19 -23.74 1.85
CA GLY A 213 23.00 -22.89 2.76
C GLY A 213 23.51 -21.59 2.13
N MET A 214 23.35 -21.39 0.82
CA MET A 214 23.66 -20.12 0.16
C MET A 214 22.52 -19.12 0.39
N LYS A 215 22.92 -17.87 0.62
CA LYS A 215 22.03 -16.70 0.67
C LYS A 215 22.43 -15.78 -0.47
N GLU A 216 21.44 -15.22 -1.15
CA GLU A 216 21.66 -14.12 -2.07
C GLU A 216 20.90 -12.89 -1.56
N PHE A 217 21.58 -11.75 -1.67
CA PHE A 217 21.06 -10.47 -1.24
C PHE A 217 21.41 -9.42 -2.29
N ALA A 218 20.46 -8.56 -2.58
CA ALA A 218 20.66 -7.35 -3.34
C ALA A 218 19.93 -6.20 -2.67
N ALA A 219 20.53 -5.01 -2.73
CA ALA A 219 19.88 -3.76 -2.34
C ALA A 219 20.20 -2.68 -3.37
N TYR A 220 19.14 -1.99 -3.78
CA TYR A 220 19.18 -0.91 -4.76
C TYR A 220 18.64 0.35 -4.09
N GLU A 221 19.30 1.48 -4.30
CA GLU A 221 19.07 2.69 -3.52
C GLU A 221 19.04 3.93 -4.42
N LEU A 222 17.90 4.63 -4.43
CA LEU A 222 17.72 5.87 -5.19
C LEU A 222 18.50 7.02 -4.56
N ARG A 223 19.29 7.73 -5.37
CA ARG A 223 19.96 8.96 -4.95
C ARG A 223 18.99 10.15 -5.05
N ASN A 224 19.20 11.16 -4.22
CA ASN A 224 18.52 12.44 -4.31
C ASN A 224 19.12 13.26 -5.47
N LEU A 225 18.67 12.98 -6.69
CA LEU A 225 19.17 13.62 -7.92
C LEU A 225 18.26 14.77 -8.34
N GLN A 226 18.85 15.77 -8.98
CA GLN A 226 18.07 16.80 -9.67
C GLN A 226 17.42 16.23 -10.95
N ILE A 227 16.32 16.83 -11.41
CA ILE A 227 15.62 16.39 -12.64
C ILE A 227 16.57 16.28 -13.84
N SER A 228 17.53 17.22 -13.95
CA SER A 228 18.50 17.27 -15.04
C SER A 228 19.52 16.13 -15.03
N GLU A 229 19.70 15.44 -13.90
CA GLU A 229 20.69 14.37 -13.72
C GLU A 229 20.10 12.97 -13.96
N GLY A 230 18.80 12.82 -13.72
CA GLY A 230 18.07 11.56 -13.91
C GLY A 230 16.58 11.75 -13.64
N TYR A 231 15.78 11.84 -14.71
CA TYR A 231 14.33 12.09 -14.59
C TYR A 231 13.61 10.98 -13.84
N GLY A 232 13.93 9.71 -14.12
CA GLY A 232 13.27 8.56 -13.50
C GLY A 232 13.57 8.46 -12.01
N GLU A 233 14.84 8.61 -11.64
CA GLU A 233 15.33 8.62 -10.27
C GLU A 233 14.72 9.78 -9.49
N HIS A 234 14.72 10.98 -10.07
CA HIS A 234 14.12 12.15 -9.46
C HIS A 234 12.63 11.93 -9.22
N TRP A 235 11.90 11.42 -10.21
CA TRP A 235 10.47 11.17 -10.10
C TRP A 235 10.15 10.12 -9.02
N ASP A 236 10.84 8.98 -9.04
CA ASP A 236 10.64 7.94 -8.03
C ASP A 236 11.00 8.45 -6.61
N TYR A 237 12.07 9.24 -6.46
CA TYR A 237 12.53 9.73 -5.16
C TYR A 237 11.72 10.93 -4.61
N HIS A 238 11.45 11.95 -5.42
CA HIS A 238 10.81 13.19 -4.97
C HIS A 238 9.28 13.16 -5.07
N VAL A 239 8.74 12.50 -6.08
CA VAL A 239 7.29 12.51 -6.36
C VAL A 239 6.61 11.27 -5.78
N ARG A 240 7.21 10.08 -5.95
CA ARG A 240 6.66 8.83 -5.39
C ARG A 240 7.17 8.51 -3.99
N HIS A 241 8.09 9.30 -3.48
CA HIS A 241 8.70 9.12 -2.16
C HIS A 241 9.32 7.74 -1.94
N LEU A 242 9.95 7.16 -2.97
CA LEU A 242 10.61 5.86 -2.91
C LEU A 242 12.08 6.00 -2.57
N ARG A 243 12.67 4.95 -1.99
CA ARG A 243 14.07 5.02 -1.57
C ARG A 243 14.88 3.78 -1.86
N ARG A 244 14.36 2.60 -1.53
CA ARG A 244 15.19 1.39 -1.50
C ARG A 244 14.39 0.16 -1.88
N LEU A 245 15.00 -0.73 -2.67
CA LEU A 245 14.50 -2.06 -2.96
C LEU A 245 15.49 -3.07 -2.38
N GLU A 246 15.02 -3.96 -1.53
CA GLU A 246 15.82 -5.04 -0.94
C GLU A 246 15.28 -6.39 -1.39
N VAL A 247 16.17 -7.28 -1.80
CA VAL A 247 15.85 -8.63 -2.24
C VAL A 247 16.66 -9.62 -1.40
N HIS A 248 15.98 -10.59 -0.81
CA HIS A 248 16.61 -11.67 -0.05
C HIS A 248 16.09 -13.01 -0.54
N VAL A 249 17.02 -13.90 -0.90
CA VAL A 249 16.72 -15.27 -1.30
C VAL A 249 17.48 -16.23 -0.39
N GLN A 250 16.77 -17.21 0.15
CA GLN A 250 17.35 -18.23 1.01
C GLN A 250 16.83 -19.62 0.68
N ARG A 251 17.74 -20.54 0.35
CA ARG A 251 17.43 -21.97 0.28
C ARG A 251 17.62 -22.62 1.66
N ARG A 252 16.52 -22.84 2.38
CA ARG A 252 16.53 -23.38 3.77
C ARG A 252 16.66 -24.90 3.80
N LYS A 253 16.16 -25.60 2.78
CA LYS A 253 16.28 -27.06 2.58
C LYS A 253 16.65 -27.33 1.13
N GLU A 254 17.04 -28.56 0.81
CA GLU A 254 17.39 -28.93 -0.58
C GLU A 254 16.25 -28.61 -1.55
N ASP A 255 15.03 -28.85 -1.10
CA ASP A 255 13.75 -28.67 -1.77
C ASP A 255 12.96 -27.48 -1.21
N TYR A 256 13.61 -26.46 -0.64
CA TYR A 256 12.86 -25.30 -0.13
C TYR A 256 13.64 -24.00 -0.30
N LEU A 257 13.13 -23.13 -1.16
CA LEU A 257 13.62 -21.78 -1.37
C LEU A 257 12.54 -20.77 -0.98
N SER A 258 12.96 -19.77 -0.23
CA SER A 258 12.14 -18.65 0.23
C SER A 258 12.73 -17.36 -0.31
N MET A 259 11.87 -16.47 -0.78
CA MET A 259 12.29 -15.18 -1.32
C MET A 259 11.39 -14.06 -0.80
N THR A 260 12.04 -12.97 -0.40
CA THR A 260 11.39 -11.74 0.06
C THR A 260 11.95 -10.57 -0.73
N ILE A 261 11.06 -9.75 -1.29
CA ILE A 261 11.37 -8.50 -1.97
C ILE A 261 10.62 -7.40 -1.24
N GLU A 262 11.32 -6.40 -0.72
CA GLU A 262 10.71 -5.28 -0.02
C GLU A 262 11.14 -3.94 -0.63
N GLU A 263 10.18 -3.16 -1.11
CA GLU A 263 10.37 -1.77 -1.53
C GLU A 263 10.00 -0.85 -0.36
N LEU A 264 10.96 -0.05 0.10
CA LEU A 264 10.83 0.91 1.18
C LEU A 264 10.67 2.33 0.63
N PRO A 265 9.75 3.12 1.19
CA PRO A 265 9.66 4.53 0.88
C PRO A 265 10.76 5.30 1.60
N ARG A 266 10.80 6.60 1.37
CA ARG A 266 11.71 7.51 2.06
C ARG A 266 11.45 7.55 3.57
N PRO A 267 12.50 7.74 4.39
CA PRO A 267 12.38 7.74 5.85
C PRO A 267 11.75 9.02 6.42
N ASP A 268 11.66 10.08 5.60
CA ASP A 268 11.12 11.40 5.94
C ASP A 268 9.70 11.61 5.40
N ASP A 269 8.97 10.53 5.07
CA ASP A 269 7.56 10.63 4.70
C ASP A 269 6.78 11.35 5.82
N PRO A 270 6.06 12.45 5.49
CA PRO A 270 5.37 13.29 6.47
C PRO A 270 4.22 12.57 7.18
N ASN A 271 3.77 11.41 6.72
CA ASN A 271 2.62 10.68 7.27
C ASN A 271 2.91 9.91 8.56
N ARG A 272 4.11 10.07 9.17
CA ARG A 272 4.61 9.37 10.38
C ARG A 272 4.73 7.84 10.23
N LEU A 273 4.06 7.23 9.26
CA LEU A 273 4.13 5.83 8.89
C LEU A 273 5.03 5.61 7.68
N MET A 274 5.80 4.53 7.72
CA MET A 274 6.53 4.02 6.56
C MET A 274 5.82 2.77 6.05
N VAL A 275 5.33 2.80 4.82
CA VAL A 275 4.58 1.69 4.21
C VAL A 275 5.43 1.02 3.13
N GLY A 276 6.10 -0.07 3.48
CA GLY A 276 6.86 -0.89 2.55
C GLY A 276 5.96 -1.84 1.76
N ARG A 277 6.26 -2.07 0.48
CA ARG A 277 5.62 -3.09 -0.36
C ARG A 277 6.45 -4.35 -0.33
N CYS A 278 5.85 -5.44 0.13
CA CYS A 278 6.53 -6.71 0.33
C CYS A 278 5.93 -7.79 -0.58
N ILE A 279 6.78 -8.45 -1.35
CA ILE A 279 6.44 -9.68 -2.08
C ILE A 279 7.17 -10.82 -1.37
N HIS A 280 6.41 -11.83 -0.95
CA HIS A 280 6.94 -13.05 -0.36
C HIS A 280 6.53 -14.25 -1.20
N LEU A 281 7.45 -15.17 -1.43
CA LEU A 281 7.13 -16.44 -2.07
C LEU A 281 7.97 -17.57 -1.51
N ASP A 282 7.42 -18.78 -1.63
CA ASP A 282 8.13 -20.02 -1.33
C ASP A 282 7.96 -21.00 -2.50
N THR A 283 9.02 -21.75 -2.82
CA THR A 283 8.97 -22.91 -3.73
C THR A 283 9.50 -24.15 -3.02
N LYS A 284 9.01 -25.32 -3.47
CA LYS A 284 9.52 -26.62 -3.03
C LYS A 284 10.40 -27.34 -4.05
N ASP A 285 10.76 -26.68 -5.13
CA ASP A 285 11.57 -27.29 -6.17
C ASP A 285 13.04 -27.42 -5.73
N PRO A 286 13.69 -28.56 -6.04
CA PRO A 286 15.12 -28.76 -5.78
C PRO A 286 16.01 -27.69 -6.42
N ALA A 287 17.26 -27.63 -5.97
CA ALA A 287 18.28 -26.87 -6.69
C ALA A 287 18.47 -27.44 -8.10
N HIS A 288 18.76 -26.57 -9.08
CA HIS A 288 18.95 -26.90 -10.49
C HIS A 288 17.69 -27.31 -11.26
N THR A 289 16.49 -27.21 -10.67
CA THR A 289 15.25 -27.27 -11.46
C THR A 289 15.24 -26.10 -12.46
N PRO A 290 15.04 -26.34 -13.77
CA PRO A 290 14.94 -25.28 -14.76
C PRO A 290 13.87 -24.26 -14.37
N LEU A 291 14.15 -22.97 -14.48
CA LEU A 291 13.22 -21.94 -14.00
C LEU A 291 11.82 -22.05 -14.60
N SER A 292 11.72 -22.43 -15.88
CA SER A 292 10.46 -22.64 -16.57
C SER A 292 9.59 -23.74 -15.95
N GLU A 293 10.20 -24.61 -15.14
CA GLU A 293 9.54 -25.73 -14.45
C GLU A 293 9.33 -25.45 -12.96
N VAL A 294 9.96 -24.41 -12.39
CA VAL A 294 9.82 -24.05 -10.98
C VAL A 294 8.40 -23.54 -10.72
N THR A 295 7.74 -24.13 -9.73
CA THR A 295 6.40 -23.76 -9.29
C THR A 295 6.47 -23.12 -7.90
N MET A 296 5.86 -21.96 -7.76
CA MET A 296 5.68 -21.32 -6.46
C MET A 296 4.59 -22.07 -5.68
N GLN A 297 4.90 -22.46 -4.44
CA GLN A 297 3.86 -22.92 -3.51
C GLN A 297 2.82 -21.83 -3.31
N HIS A 298 3.30 -20.60 -3.15
CA HIS A 298 2.50 -19.39 -3.09
C HIS A 298 3.35 -18.17 -3.39
N LEU A 299 2.66 -17.10 -3.79
CA LEU A 299 3.15 -15.74 -3.81
C LEU A 299 2.16 -14.89 -3.02
N ASP A 300 2.66 -14.14 -2.05
CA ASP A 300 1.92 -13.19 -1.24
C ASP A 300 2.38 -11.76 -1.59
N LEU A 301 1.42 -10.86 -1.82
CA LEU A 301 1.64 -9.42 -1.82
C LEU A 301 1.16 -8.86 -0.49
N ALA A 302 1.99 -8.07 0.18
CA ALA A 302 1.70 -7.49 1.48
C ALA A 302 2.21 -6.05 1.57
N ILE A 303 1.68 -5.32 2.53
CA ILE A 303 2.30 -4.09 3.02
C ILE A 303 2.85 -4.31 4.42
N ASN A 304 4.02 -3.73 4.66
CA ASN A 304 4.66 -3.65 5.96
C ASN A 304 4.60 -2.19 6.42
N VAL A 305 3.80 -1.92 7.45
CA VAL A 305 3.63 -0.59 8.03
C VAL A 305 4.50 -0.49 9.27
N TYR A 306 5.38 0.49 9.31
CA TYR A 306 6.25 0.79 10.45
C TYR A 306 5.90 2.17 11.01
N ALA A 307 5.56 2.22 12.29
CA ALA A 307 5.26 3.44 13.03
C ALA A 307 6.41 3.82 13.96
N GLU A 308 6.52 5.11 14.28
CA GLU A 308 7.39 5.62 15.36
C GLU A 308 8.83 5.06 15.29
N GLU A 309 9.32 4.43 16.36
CA GLU A 309 10.68 3.90 16.44
C GLU A 309 10.94 2.74 15.46
N ASP A 310 9.92 1.93 15.15
CA ASP A 310 10.07 0.79 14.24
C ASP A 310 10.48 1.26 12.84
N ARG A 311 10.03 2.45 12.44
CA ARG A 311 10.46 3.10 11.19
C ARG A 311 11.96 3.31 11.18
N SER A 312 12.48 3.96 12.22
CA SER A 312 13.91 4.28 12.32
C SER A 312 14.78 3.02 12.45
N LYS A 313 14.28 1.99 13.16
CA LYS A 313 14.97 0.70 13.30
C LYS A 313 15.02 -0.02 11.95
N ARG A 314 13.87 -0.22 11.28
CA ARG A 314 13.80 -0.90 9.98
C ARG A 314 14.70 -0.25 8.93
N PHE A 315 14.75 1.07 8.89
CA PHE A 315 15.53 1.78 7.87
C PHE A 315 17.06 1.67 8.07
N LYS A 316 17.51 1.50 9.32
CA LYS A 316 18.92 1.23 9.67
C LYS A 316 19.35 -0.21 9.42
N GLU A 317 18.37 -1.11 9.29
CA GLU A 317 18.59 -2.53 9.04
C GLU A 317 18.48 -2.87 7.54
N SER A 318 18.88 -4.10 7.22
CA SER A 318 18.93 -4.65 5.87
C SER A 318 18.51 -6.11 5.87
N LEU A 319 17.77 -6.53 4.84
CA LEU A 319 17.38 -7.92 4.60
C LEU A 319 18.56 -8.85 4.30
N GLN A 320 19.81 -8.37 4.25
CA GLN A 320 21.01 -9.20 4.00
C GLN A 320 21.07 -10.47 4.87
N PHE A 321 20.68 -10.35 6.14
CA PHE A 321 20.68 -11.48 7.08
C PHE A 321 19.31 -12.17 7.22
N GLY A 322 18.31 -11.70 6.49
CA GLY A 322 16.95 -12.26 6.41
C GLY A 322 15.99 -11.78 7.49
N LYS A 323 16.46 -11.54 8.72
CA LYS A 323 15.65 -10.95 9.79
C LYS A 323 15.92 -9.45 9.88
N VAL A 324 14.85 -8.67 9.85
CA VAL A 324 14.82 -7.22 10.09
C VAL A 324 13.74 -6.92 11.13
N GLN A 325 13.66 -5.66 11.54
CA GLN A 325 12.65 -5.09 12.40
C GLN A 325 11.28 -5.52 11.91
N ASP A 326 10.49 -6.10 12.81
CA ASP A 326 9.12 -6.49 12.50
C ASP A 326 8.29 -5.23 12.21
N ALA A 327 7.42 -5.34 11.21
CA ALA A 327 6.45 -4.28 10.92
C ALA A 327 5.49 -4.12 12.09
N THR A 328 5.15 -2.88 12.44
CA THR A 328 4.10 -2.56 13.41
C THR A 328 2.79 -3.22 12.97
N PHE A 329 2.50 -3.20 11.66
CA PHE A 329 1.45 -4.00 11.04
C PHE A 329 1.98 -4.61 9.74
N ARG A 330 1.90 -5.93 9.60
CA ARG A 330 2.03 -6.62 8.31
C ARG A 330 0.65 -7.05 7.86
N THR A 331 0.28 -6.73 6.62
CA THR A 331 -1.05 -7.01 6.10
C THR A 331 -0.94 -7.62 4.71
N HIS A 332 -1.41 -8.86 4.56
CA HIS A 332 -1.48 -9.51 3.24
C HIS A 332 -2.62 -8.89 2.45
N LEU A 333 -2.35 -8.56 1.19
CA LEU A 333 -3.30 -7.94 0.26
C LEU A 333 -3.80 -8.95 -0.77
N PHE A 334 -2.91 -9.84 -1.21
CA PHE A 334 -3.17 -10.82 -2.25
C PHE A 334 -2.34 -12.06 -2.00
N ARG A 335 -2.90 -13.23 -2.33
CA ARG A 335 -2.18 -14.49 -2.37
C ARG A 335 -2.65 -15.31 -3.55
N ILE A 336 -1.71 -15.93 -4.25
CA ILE A 336 -1.98 -16.93 -5.27
C ILE A 336 -1.09 -18.15 -5.06
N GLU A 337 -1.62 -19.35 -5.32
CA GLU A 337 -0.92 -20.62 -5.06
C GLU A 337 -0.70 -21.42 -6.34
N ALA A 338 0.37 -22.23 -6.36
CA ALA A 338 0.68 -23.19 -7.42
C ALA A 338 0.79 -22.57 -8.83
N ILE A 339 1.49 -21.44 -8.95
CA ILE A 339 1.75 -20.77 -10.24
C ILE A 339 3.25 -20.81 -10.60
N PRO A 340 3.62 -20.72 -11.89
CA PRO A 340 5.02 -20.73 -12.31
C PRO A 340 5.82 -19.58 -11.70
N PHE A 341 7.07 -19.85 -11.29
CA PHE A 341 7.97 -18.87 -10.69
C PHE A 341 8.19 -17.63 -11.57
N VAL A 342 8.26 -17.82 -12.89
CA VAL A 342 8.42 -16.73 -13.86
C VAL A 342 7.35 -15.64 -13.75
N SER A 343 6.18 -15.96 -13.19
CA SER A 343 5.11 -14.98 -12.94
C SER A 343 5.51 -13.91 -11.92
N LEU A 344 6.53 -14.17 -11.08
CA LEU A 344 7.06 -13.23 -10.11
C LEU A 344 7.38 -11.86 -10.73
N PHE A 345 8.00 -11.84 -11.91
CA PHE A 345 8.44 -10.60 -12.54
C PHE A 345 7.27 -9.71 -12.92
N SER A 346 6.18 -10.30 -13.44
CA SER A 346 4.95 -9.55 -13.72
C SER A 346 4.31 -9.02 -12.44
N PHE A 347 4.32 -9.78 -11.33
CA PHE A 347 3.87 -9.27 -10.04
C PHE A 347 4.74 -8.12 -9.54
N CYS A 348 6.07 -8.21 -9.65
CA CYS A 348 6.98 -7.12 -9.32
C CYS A 348 6.67 -5.86 -10.15
N GLU A 349 6.48 -6.00 -11.46
CA GLU A 349 6.16 -4.89 -12.35
C GLU A 349 4.81 -4.23 -12.03
N MET A 350 3.80 -4.99 -11.60
CA MET A 350 2.50 -4.40 -11.31
C MET A 350 2.36 -3.90 -9.87
N PHE A 351 3.12 -4.46 -8.92
CA PHE A 351 2.97 -4.18 -7.48
C PHE A 351 3.99 -3.17 -6.95
N LEU A 352 5.26 -3.25 -7.38
CA LEU A 352 6.30 -2.30 -6.97
C LEU A 352 6.13 -0.99 -7.72
N GLN A 353 6.45 0.13 -7.05
CA GLN A 353 6.20 1.46 -7.61
C GLN A 353 7.40 1.98 -8.38
N SER A 354 8.64 1.68 -7.96
CA SER A 354 9.85 2.19 -8.60
C SER A 354 10.17 1.40 -9.86
N ARG A 355 10.21 2.12 -10.99
CA ARG A 355 10.65 1.53 -12.26
C ARG A 355 12.15 1.46 -12.35
N VAL A 356 12.85 2.44 -11.76
CA VAL A 356 14.31 2.48 -11.76
C VAL A 356 14.87 1.32 -10.94
N LEU A 357 14.47 1.20 -9.66
CA LEU A 357 15.00 0.16 -8.77
C LEU A 357 14.72 -1.26 -9.28
N LEU A 358 13.51 -1.47 -9.82
CA LEU A 358 13.16 -2.74 -10.46
C LEU A 358 14.03 -3.01 -11.69
N SER A 359 14.23 -2.02 -12.57
CA SER A 359 15.06 -2.16 -13.77
C SER A 359 16.53 -2.46 -13.44
N GLU A 360 17.09 -1.79 -12.43
CA GLU A 360 18.44 -2.06 -11.94
C GLU A 360 18.57 -3.51 -11.46
N TRP A 361 17.62 -3.96 -10.63
CA TRP A 361 17.61 -5.32 -10.13
C TRP A 361 17.50 -6.36 -11.26
N LEU A 362 16.55 -6.19 -12.19
CA LEU A 362 16.40 -7.09 -13.33
C LEU A 362 17.65 -7.08 -14.23
N THR A 363 18.30 -5.93 -14.40
CA THR A 363 19.53 -5.80 -15.18
C THR A 363 20.70 -6.54 -14.53
N ASP A 364 20.84 -6.47 -13.21
CA ASP A 364 21.89 -7.20 -12.49
C ASP A 364 21.67 -8.71 -12.54
N LEU A 365 20.42 -9.16 -12.45
CA LEU A 365 20.08 -10.56 -12.62
C LEU A 365 20.39 -11.06 -14.05
N MET A 366 20.43 -10.19 -15.07
CA MET A 366 20.80 -10.52 -16.46
C MET A 366 22.31 -10.52 -16.74
N LYS A 367 23.10 -9.83 -15.92
CA LYS A 367 24.57 -9.72 -16.10
C LYS A 367 25.34 -10.87 -15.44
N ARG A 368 24.70 -11.60 -14.55
CA ARG A 368 25.21 -12.80 -13.89
C ARG A 368 24.79 -14.03 -14.67
#